data_AF-A0AA39MZ16-F1
#
_entry.id   AF-A0AA39MZ16-F1
#
_cell.length_a   1.000
_cell.length_b   1.000
_cell.length_c   1.000
_cell.angle_alpha   90.00
_cell.angle_beta   90.00
_cell.angle_gamma   90.00
#
_symmetry.space_group_name_H-M   'P 1'
#
loop_
_entity.id
_entity.type
_entity.pdbx_description
1 polymer ?
#
loop_
_entity_poly.entity_id
_entity_poly.type
_entity_poly.pdbx_seq_one_letter_code
_entity_poly.pdbx_strand_id
1 'polypeptide(L)'
;MPHVLRANCTKDDDSWSFQVPPALLMSRQRQGRIIGKFVRFNGAEMLLETAEFSSNRILQSDVPSKFILVAFGALRLPDTRLRESGDFIARFLKEGLFLNGVQYRFYHHSNSQLRGRSCFLREAKTDKELDDRIYELGSFGKIMNVAKRAK
;
A
#
# COMPACT_ATOMS: atom_id res chain seq x y z
N MET A 1 -6.11 -4.18 18.59
CA MET A 1 -5.95 -5.51 17.98
C MET A 1 -6.07 -5.36 16.47
N PRO A 2 -5.28 -6.11 15.68
CA PRO A 2 -5.42 -6.11 14.22
C PRO A 2 -6.79 -6.67 13.83
N HIS A 3 -7.36 -6.14 12.76
CA HIS A 3 -8.59 -6.61 12.14
C HIS A 3 -8.24 -7.51 10.96
N VAL A 4 -8.82 -8.71 10.91
CA VAL A 4 -8.57 -9.66 9.82
C VAL A 4 -9.32 -9.20 8.58
N LEU A 5 -8.60 -8.83 7.52
CA LEU A 5 -9.18 -8.54 6.20
C LEU A 5 -9.48 -9.85 5.45
N ARG A 6 -8.52 -10.77 5.47
CA ARG A 6 -8.65 -12.11 4.87
C ARG A 6 -7.82 -13.11 5.67
N ALA A 7 -8.45 -14.18 6.15
CA ALA A 7 -7.78 -15.18 6.97
C ALA A 7 -6.79 -16.04 6.16
N ASN A 8 -7.12 -16.31 4.88
CA ASN A 8 -6.33 -17.17 4.01
C ASN A 8 -6.29 -16.60 2.60
N CYS A 9 -5.21 -15.87 2.28
CA CYS A 9 -4.90 -15.47 0.92
C CYS A 9 -4.43 -16.66 0.09
N THR A 10 -4.92 -16.75 -1.13
CA THR A 10 -4.50 -17.78 -2.08
C THR A 10 -3.78 -17.16 -3.27
N LYS A 11 -3.08 -17.99 -4.03
CA LYS A 11 -2.42 -17.54 -5.27
C LYS A 11 -3.40 -17.16 -6.38
N ASP A 12 -4.68 -17.51 -6.24
CA ASP A 12 -5.72 -17.25 -7.24
C ASP A 12 -6.52 -15.98 -6.90
N ASP A 13 -6.24 -15.35 -5.76
CA ASP A 13 -6.84 -14.08 -5.38
C ASP A 13 -6.56 -13.01 -6.46
N ASP A 14 -7.63 -12.33 -6.86
CA ASP A 14 -7.64 -11.30 -7.91
C ASP A 14 -8.32 -9.99 -7.47
N SER A 15 -8.89 -9.95 -6.26
CA SER A 15 -9.64 -8.79 -5.76
C SER A 15 -9.48 -8.61 -4.25
N TRP A 16 -9.37 -7.36 -3.81
CA TRP A 16 -9.12 -6.97 -2.42
C TRP A 16 -10.08 -5.86 -1.98
N SER A 17 -11.34 -6.23 -1.77
CA SER A 17 -12.40 -5.31 -1.32
C SER A 17 -12.97 -5.78 0.01
N PHE A 18 -12.97 -4.89 1.00
CA PHE A 18 -13.32 -5.22 2.38
C PHE A 18 -14.20 -4.14 3.01
N GLN A 19 -15.11 -4.59 3.88
CA GLN A 19 -15.85 -3.73 4.79
C GLN A 19 -15.22 -3.83 6.18
N VAL A 20 -14.80 -2.69 6.72
CA VAL A 20 -14.10 -2.61 8.00
C VAL A 20 -14.74 -1.57 8.91
N PRO A 21 -14.64 -1.74 10.24
CA PRO A 21 -15.12 -0.74 11.19
C PRO A 21 -14.54 0.66 10.90
N PRO A 22 -15.38 1.72 10.79
CA PRO A 22 -14.92 3.08 10.46
C PRO A 22 -13.83 3.61 11.40
N ALA A 23 -13.84 3.18 12.66
CA ALA A 23 -12.83 3.54 13.66
C ALA A 23 -11.40 3.14 13.27
N LEU A 24 -11.22 2.11 12.41
CA LEU A 24 -9.91 1.67 11.91
C LEU A 24 -9.40 2.55 10.76
N LEU A 25 -10.29 3.29 10.09
CA LEU A 25 -9.93 4.16 8.98
C LEU A 25 -9.55 5.58 9.43
N MET A 26 -9.82 5.92 10.68
CA MET A 26 -9.53 7.23 11.25
C MET A 26 -8.03 7.38 11.51
N SER A 27 -7.38 8.27 10.75
CA SER A 27 -6.02 8.72 11.03
C SER A 27 -5.97 9.47 12.37
N ARG A 28 -4.93 9.23 13.16
CA ARG A 28 -4.71 9.94 14.44
C ARG A 28 -3.36 10.63 14.41
N GLN A 29 -3.33 11.89 14.85
CA GLN A 29 -2.10 12.62 15.12
C GLN A 29 -1.86 12.55 16.62
N ARG A 30 -0.70 12.04 17.05
CA ARG A 30 -0.33 12.01 18.47
C ARG A 30 1.06 12.58 18.64
N GLN A 31 1.17 13.74 19.31
CA GLN A 31 2.46 14.36 19.64
C GLN A 31 3.42 14.50 18.44
N GLY A 32 2.91 14.98 17.30
CA GLY A 32 3.70 15.14 16.07
C GLY A 32 3.99 13.84 15.29
N ARG A 33 3.52 12.70 15.77
CA ARG A 33 3.62 11.40 15.08
C ARG A 33 2.34 11.12 14.30
N ILE A 34 2.53 10.66 13.06
CA ILE A 34 1.44 10.28 12.17
C ILE A 34 1.11 8.81 12.44
N ILE A 35 -0.07 8.54 12.99
CA ILE A 35 -0.60 7.18 13.11
C ILE A 35 -1.56 6.96 11.95
N GLY A 36 -1.19 6.05 11.06
CA GLY A 36 -1.92 5.78 9.83
C GLY A 36 -2.31 4.32 9.68
N LYS A 37 -3.03 4.05 8.60
CA LYS A 37 -3.52 2.73 8.22
C LYS A 37 -2.36 1.85 7.76
N PHE A 38 -2.27 0.64 8.30
CA PHE A 38 -1.23 -0.32 7.98
C PHE A 38 -1.83 -1.69 7.68
N VAL A 39 -1.53 -2.21 6.50
CA VAL A 39 -1.83 -3.58 6.11
C VAL A 39 -0.56 -4.41 6.20
N ARG A 40 -0.63 -5.50 6.94
CA ARG A 40 0.48 -6.47 7.00
C ARG A 40 -0.03 -7.87 6.77
N PHE A 41 0.90 -8.73 6.36
CA PHE A 41 0.66 -10.15 6.23
C PHE A 41 1.28 -10.90 7.41
N ASN A 42 0.65 -12.01 7.79
CA ASN A 42 1.18 -13.00 8.72
C ASN A 42 0.99 -14.38 8.07
N GLY A 43 1.96 -14.79 7.25
CA GLY A 43 1.75 -15.92 6.36
C GLY A 43 0.72 -15.59 5.28
N ALA A 44 -0.35 -16.38 5.20
CA ALA A 44 -1.47 -16.15 4.28
C ALA A 44 -2.54 -15.21 4.86
N GLU A 45 -2.44 -14.84 6.14
CA GLU A 45 -3.40 -13.95 6.77
C GLU A 45 -3.08 -12.49 6.43
N MET A 46 -4.10 -11.73 6.02
CA MET A 46 -4.04 -10.30 5.72
C MET A 46 -4.74 -9.52 6.83
N LEU A 47 -4.03 -8.58 7.43
CA LEU A 47 -4.45 -7.86 8.63
C LEU A 47 -4.41 -6.35 8.39
N LEU A 48 -5.43 -5.65 8.87
CA LEU A 48 -5.50 -4.19 8.97
C LEU A 48 -5.28 -3.75 10.41
N GLU A 49 -4.34 -2.86 10.63
CA GLU A 49 -4.10 -2.21 11.90
C GLU A 49 -3.71 -0.74 11.71
N THR A 50 -3.54 -0.02 12.82
CA THR A 50 -3.00 1.34 12.81
C THR A 50 -1.58 1.30 13.33
N ALA A 51 -0.64 1.89 12.61
CA ALA A 51 0.76 1.96 13.00
C ALA A 51 1.30 3.39 12.87
N GLU A 52 2.35 3.68 13.63
CA GLU A 52 3.11 4.91 13.45
C GLU A 52 3.84 4.86 12.11
N PHE A 53 3.59 5.83 11.24
CA PHE A 53 4.34 5.98 10.01
C PHE A 53 5.72 6.56 10.32
N SER A 54 6.76 5.90 9.83
CA SER A 54 8.11 6.47 9.80
C SER A 54 8.10 7.79 9.03
N SER A 55 8.91 8.77 9.47
CA SER A 55 9.06 10.04 8.76
C SER A 55 9.36 9.80 7.27
N ASN A 56 8.47 10.27 6.41
CA ASN A 56 8.56 10.09 4.97
C ASN A 56 8.10 11.38 4.26
N ARG A 57 8.88 11.82 3.27
CA ARG A 57 8.61 13.05 2.50
C ARG A 57 7.22 13.04 1.85
N ILE A 58 6.71 11.88 1.44
CA ILE A 58 5.37 11.80 0.84
C ILE A 58 4.27 12.19 1.84
N LEU A 59 4.47 11.89 3.13
CA LEU A 59 3.52 12.21 4.19
C LEU A 59 3.61 13.69 4.62
N GLN A 60 4.66 14.40 4.19
CA GLN A 60 4.82 15.83 4.40
C GLN A 60 4.28 16.66 3.23
N SER A 61 4.18 16.05 2.05
CA SER A 61 3.80 16.72 0.79
C SER A 61 2.34 16.49 0.39
N ASP A 62 1.64 15.57 1.06
CA ASP A 62 0.23 15.28 0.84
C ASP A 62 -0.46 14.92 2.17
N VAL A 63 -1.77 14.74 2.15
CA VAL A 63 -2.62 14.49 3.31
C VAL A 63 -2.38 13.06 3.85
N PRO A 64 -1.81 12.88 5.05
CA PRO A 64 -1.42 11.56 5.55
C PRO A 64 -2.57 10.57 5.68
N SER A 65 -3.79 11.05 5.95
CA SER A 65 -4.98 10.21 6.10
C SER A 65 -5.40 9.50 4.81
N LYS A 66 -4.91 9.95 3.65
CA LYS A 66 -5.16 9.30 2.35
C LYS A 66 -4.27 8.09 2.10
N PHE A 67 -3.26 7.85 2.94
CA PHE A 67 -2.29 6.78 2.72
C PHE A 67 -2.59 5.51 3.53
N ILE A 68 -2.20 4.38 2.96
CA ILE A 68 -2.10 3.08 3.62
C ILE A 68 -0.68 2.55 3.37
N LEU A 69 0.02 2.17 4.44
CA LEU A 69 1.25 1.39 4.30
C LEU A 69 0.88 -0.08 4.12
N VAL A 70 1.50 -0.77 3.18
CA VAL A 70 1.33 -2.23 3.00
C VAL A 70 2.69 -2.90 3.10
N ALA A 71 2.80 -3.96 3.89
CA ALA A 71 4.04 -4.74 4.05
C ALA A 71 3.84 -6.22 3.71
N PHE A 72 4.49 -6.66 2.63
CA PHE A 72 4.46 -8.03 2.10
C PHE A 72 5.61 -8.92 2.60
N GLY A 73 6.52 -8.41 3.44
CA GLY A 73 7.70 -9.16 3.89
C GLY A 73 7.38 -10.52 4.53
N ALA A 74 6.27 -10.56 5.28
CA ALA A 74 5.77 -11.76 5.96
C ALA A 74 4.70 -12.54 5.16
N LEU A 75 4.42 -12.17 3.91
CA LEU A 75 3.50 -12.92 3.04
C LEU A 75 4.08 -14.31 2.75
N ARG A 76 3.31 -15.36 3.06
CA ARG A 76 3.60 -16.75 2.69
C ARG A 76 2.28 -17.40 2.25
N LEU A 77 2.10 -17.59 0.95
CA LEU A 77 0.93 -18.27 0.40
C LEU A 77 1.15 -19.79 0.46
N PRO A 78 0.11 -20.59 0.79
CA PRO A 78 0.23 -22.05 0.84
C PRO A 78 0.53 -22.62 -0.55
N ASP A 79 1.39 -23.64 -0.62
CA ASP A 79 1.69 -24.41 -1.84
C ASP A 79 2.12 -23.55 -3.05
N THR A 80 2.81 -22.43 -2.80
CA THR A 80 3.28 -21.52 -3.84
C THR A 80 4.79 -21.51 -4.05
N ARG A 81 5.20 -21.36 -5.30
CA ARG A 81 6.56 -20.99 -5.69
C ARG A 81 6.77 -19.48 -5.49
N LEU A 82 8.02 -19.06 -5.34
CA LEU A 82 8.38 -17.63 -5.19
C LEU A 82 7.80 -16.73 -6.30
N ARG A 83 7.74 -17.24 -7.54
CA ARG A 83 7.14 -16.53 -8.68
C ARG A 83 5.65 -16.23 -8.47
N GLU A 84 4.88 -17.20 -7.99
CA GLU A 84 3.43 -17.06 -7.78
C GLU A 84 3.12 -16.04 -6.67
N SER A 85 3.97 -15.96 -5.64
CA SER A 85 3.89 -14.88 -4.64
C SER A 85 4.17 -13.50 -5.24
N GLY A 86 5.07 -13.41 -6.22
CA GLY A 86 5.33 -12.17 -6.96
C GLY A 86 4.13 -11.76 -7.81
N ASP A 87 3.53 -12.73 -8.53
CA ASP A 87 2.34 -12.51 -9.35
C ASP A 87 1.14 -12.07 -8.51
N PHE A 88 0.96 -12.63 -7.31
CA PHE A 88 -0.05 -12.19 -6.34
C PHE A 88 0.15 -10.71 -5.97
N ILE A 89 1.38 -10.31 -5.62
CA ILE A 89 1.67 -8.91 -5.24
C ILE A 89 1.45 -7.98 -6.44
N ALA A 90 1.84 -8.40 -7.65
CA ALA A 90 1.63 -7.62 -8.85
C ALA A 90 0.14 -7.39 -9.13
N ARG A 91 -0.70 -8.42 -9.00
CA ARG A 91 -2.16 -8.27 -9.11
C ARG A 91 -2.72 -7.37 -8.01
N PHE A 92 -2.28 -7.55 -6.76
CA PHE A 92 -2.69 -6.70 -5.64
C PHE A 92 -2.41 -5.22 -5.91
N LEU A 93 -1.21 -4.89 -6.37
CA LEU A 93 -0.82 -3.50 -6.63
C LEU A 93 -1.53 -2.92 -7.85
N LYS A 94 -1.87 -3.76 -8.85
CA LYS A 94 -2.59 -3.36 -10.05
C LYS A 94 -4.07 -3.06 -9.77
N GLU A 95 -4.75 -3.95 -9.07
CA GLU A 95 -6.18 -3.81 -8.75
C GLU A 95 -6.41 -2.80 -7.62
N GLY A 96 -5.46 -2.73 -6.68
CA GLY A 96 -5.55 -1.91 -5.50
C GLY A 96 -6.39 -2.53 -4.40
N LEU A 97 -6.48 -1.80 -3.29
CA LEU A 97 -7.19 -2.19 -2.08
C LEU A 97 -8.43 -1.31 -1.92
N PHE A 98 -9.60 -1.90 -1.73
CA PHE A 98 -10.82 -1.17 -1.43
C PHE A 98 -11.19 -1.39 0.05
N LEU A 99 -11.30 -0.29 0.80
CA LEU A 99 -11.84 -0.29 2.15
C LEU A 99 -13.08 0.60 2.19
N ASN A 100 -14.23 0.02 2.53
CA ASN A 100 -15.52 0.72 2.59
C ASN A 100 -15.83 1.50 1.29
N GLY A 101 -15.53 0.91 0.13
CA GLY A 101 -15.74 1.51 -1.18
C GLY A 101 -14.69 2.56 -1.61
N VAL A 102 -13.74 2.90 -0.74
CA VAL A 102 -12.62 3.80 -1.08
C VAL A 102 -11.47 2.98 -1.65
N GLN A 103 -11.05 3.28 -2.88
CA GLN A 103 -9.92 2.62 -3.52
C GLN A 103 -8.59 3.27 -3.13
N TYR A 104 -7.64 2.43 -2.72
CA TYR A 104 -6.25 2.77 -2.46
C TYR A 104 -5.39 2.07 -3.50
N ARG A 105 -4.66 2.87 -4.28
CA ARG A 105 -3.88 2.42 -5.43
C ARG A 105 -2.39 2.56 -5.14
N PHE A 106 -1.55 1.79 -5.83
CA PHE A 106 -0.11 1.88 -5.65
C PHE A 106 0.37 3.30 -5.94
N TYR A 107 1.04 3.90 -4.95
CA TYR A 107 1.55 5.26 -5.06
C TYR A 107 3.05 5.25 -5.30
N HIS A 108 3.82 4.78 -4.32
CA HIS A 108 5.27 4.73 -4.42
C HIS A 108 5.90 3.85 -3.35
N HIS A 109 7.19 3.56 -3.52
CA HIS A 109 8.05 2.97 -2.51
C HIS A 109 9.42 3.67 -2.50
N SER A 110 10.06 3.77 -1.34
CA SER A 110 11.47 4.13 -1.24
C SER A 110 12.37 2.90 -1.36
N ASN A 111 13.69 3.11 -1.49
CA ASN A 111 14.67 2.02 -1.47
C ASN A 111 14.61 1.16 -0.19
N SER A 112 14.34 1.76 0.97
CA SER A 112 14.18 1.00 2.22
C SER A 112 12.89 0.18 2.23
N GLN A 113 11.81 0.73 1.67
CA GLN A 113 10.54 0.02 1.51
C GLN A 113 10.67 -1.15 0.52
N LEU A 114 11.39 -0.98 -0.59
CA LEU A 114 11.66 -2.05 -1.53
C LEU A 114 12.41 -3.22 -0.87
N ARG A 115 13.46 -2.94 -0.08
CA ARG A 115 14.18 -3.96 0.71
C ARG A 115 13.28 -4.66 1.74
N GLY A 116 12.39 -3.90 2.38
CA GLY A 116 11.42 -4.43 3.34
C GLY A 116 10.18 -5.08 2.70
N ARG A 117 10.10 -5.11 1.36
CA ARG A 117 8.90 -5.51 0.59
C ARG A 117 7.64 -4.79 1.09
N SER A 118 7.71 -3.48 1.22
CA SER A 118 6.59 -2.61 1.58
C SER A 118 6.43 -1.47 0.59
N CYS A 119 5.26 -0.81 0.61
CA CYS A 119 4.98 0.36 -0.20
C CYS A 119 3.82 1.16 0.38
N PHE A 120 3.67 2.40 -0.07
CA PHE A 120 2.45 3.17 0.21
C PHE A 120 1.44 3.02 -0.92
N LEU A 121 0.20 2.79 -0.53
CA LEU A 121 -0.97 3.04 -1.36
C LEU A 121 -1.57 4.40 -0.99
N ARG A 122 -2.21 5.05 -1.95
CA ARG A 122 -2.92 6.32 -1.74
C ARG A 122 -4.34 6.20 -2.26
N GLU A 123 -5.27 6.80 -1.53
CA GLU A 123 -6.62 7.04 -2.02
C GLU A 123 -6.57 7.78 -3.36
N ALA A 124 -7.17 7.20 -4.39
CA ALA A 124 -7.29 7.84 -5.70
C ALA A 124 -8.44 7.22 -6.48
N LYS A 125 -9.14 8.05 -7.27
CA LYS A 125 -10.25 7.58 -8.13
C LYS A 125 -9.77 7.14 -9.51
N THR A 126 -8.62 7.64 -9.96
CA THR A 126 -8.08 7.38 -11.29
C THR A 126 -6.55 7.26 -11.25
N ASP A 127 -5.97 6.53 -12.20
CA ASP A 127 -4.51 6.47 -12.35
C ASP A 127 -3.91 7.84 -12.69
N LYS A 128 -4.63 8.65 -13.47
CA LYS A 128 -4.21 10.01 -13.81
C LYS A 128 -3.98 10.88 -12.57
N GLU A 129 -4.84 10.77 -11.55
CA GLU A 129 -4.67 11.50 -10.28
C GLU A 129 -3.35 11.11 -9.59
N LEU A 130 -2.97 9.83 -9.61
CA LEU A 130 -1.73 9.37 -9.01
C LEU A 130 -0.52 9.84 -9.81
N ASP A 131 -0.56 9.68 -11.12
CA ASP A 131 0.52 10.10 -12.01
C ASP A 131 0.81 11.59 -11.82
N ASP A 132 -0.21 12.44 -11.90
CA ASP A 132 -0.08 13.89 -11.74
C ASP A 132 0.56 14.22 -10.36
N ARG A 133 0.19 13.51 -9.28
CA ARG A 133 0.78 13.68 -7.94
C ARG A 133 2.22 13.17 -7.84
N ILE A 134 2.56 12.05 -8.46
CA ILE A 134 3.92 11.52 -8.48
C ILE A 134 4.84 12.50 -9.26
N TYR A 135 4.35 13.09 -10.36
CA TYR A 135 5.05 14.12 -11.12
C TYR A 135 5.23 15.44 -10.35
N GLU A 136 4.38 15.76 -9.38
CA GLU A 136 4.58 16.91 -8.48
C GLU A 136 5.71 16.67 -7.45
N LEU A 137 5.96 15.42 -7.05
CA LEU A 137 6.99 15.07 -6.05
C LEU A 137 8.42 14.99 -6.59
N GLY A 138 8.59 14.96 -7.90
CA GLY A 138 9.90 15.00 -8.53
C GLY A 138 9.82 15.50 -9.96
N SER A 139 10.88 16.13 -10.46
CA SER A 139 10.97 16.55 -11.86
C SER A 139 11.11 15.37 -12.85
N PHE A 140 10.25 14.35 -12.74
CA PHE A 140 10.25 13.14 -13.55
C PHE A 140 9.86 13.42 -15.02
N GLY A 141 9.16 14.53 -15.28
CA GLY A 141 8.89 15.02 -16.64
C GLY A 141 10.16 15.33 -17.44
N LYS A 142 11.30 15.55 -16.76
CA LYS A 142 12.61 15.79 -17.40
C LYS A 142 13.45 14.53 -17.59
N ILE A 143 13.04 13.38 -17.04
CA ILE A 143 13.79 12.12 -17.15
C ILE A 143 13.36 11.39 -18.42
N MET A 144 14.03 11.64 -19.54
CA MET A 144 13.72 11.02 -20.85
C MET A 144 13.97 9.50 -20.92
N ASN A 145 14.64 8.92 -19.93
CA ASN A 145 14.95 7.49 -19.93
C ASN A 145 13.81 6.69 -19.25
N VAL A 146 13.10 5.90 -20.06
CA VAL A 146 11.98 5.04 -19.65
C VAL A 146 12.39 4.07 -18.52
N ALA A 147 13.57 3.47 -18.59
CA ALA A 147 14.05 2.53 -17.57
C ALA A 147 14.38 3.21 -16.24
N LYS A 148 14.71 4.51 -16.24
CA LYS A 148 14.86 5.29 -15.01
C LYS A 148 13.53 5.80 -14.46
N ARG A 149 12.51 5.90 -15.31
CA ARG A 149 11.15 6.30 -14.91
C ARG A 149 10.34 5.12 -14.34
N ALA A 150 10.67 3.90 -14.75
CA ALA A 150 10.08 2.65 -14.26
C ALA A 150 10.73 2.10 -12.97
N LYS A 151 11.82 2.72 -12.50
CA LYS A 151 12.50 2.40 -11.23
C LYS A 151 12.05 3.36 -10.14
#